data_AF-K1QZV4-F1
#
_entry.id   AF-K1QZV4-F1
#
_cell.length_a   1.000
_cell.length_b   1.000
_cell.length_c   1.000
_cell.angle_alpha   90.00
_cell.angle_beta   90.00
_cell.angle_gamma   90.00
#
_symmetry.space_group_name_H-M   'P 1'
#
loop_
_entity.id
_entity.type
_entity.pdbx_description
1 polymer ?
#
loop_
_entity_poly.entity_id
_entity_poly.type
_entity_poly.pdbx_seq_one_letter_code
_entity_poly.pdbx_strand_id
1 'polypeptide(L)'
;MLGLDSSGKTTILYHMKFEQYTNATPTISYNCETIKVKEGSAKGITFKIWDVGGQDNKRPLWNQYTRSSDGIIFVVDSEDKERLEEAKLELIRLLKAPDNQKLPLLVIANKQDLQHSLSLHEIETLLGLRDLHPGQMWSIIGACAITGEGLTEAMDAIQIPEGNLVGVIVKLRSRSNVISTLFLYTGYLKPLFKIRSRILIGCPKIKPVKVVSSKVEVRFHVESATWIPEWIKKNLIENEKGRITKDGDLVVTSEKTRTQMLNQADCLDKVREMIYNSAKKPVEMTEEYKKVVAKRLAKANMERLQRKRADSLKKKNRRKLLESSGFHQLAKQRKNTFMQYVKATGCISDHFLVPTERIYSAQC
;
A
#
# COMPACT_ATOMS: atom_id res chain seq x y z
N MET A 1 8.44 10.94 -17.72
CA MET A 1 8.41 9.47 -17.64
C MET A 1 9.83 8.96 -17.82
N LEU A 2 10.35 8.29 -16.79
CA LEU A 2 11.74 7.85 -16.65
C LEU A 2 11.77 6.38 -16.19
N GLY A 3 12.96 5.77 -16.16
CA GLY A 3 13.16 4.36 -15.81
C GLY A 3 14.13 3.66 -16.77
N LEU A 4 14.61 2.48 -16.39
CA LEU A 4 15.60 1.72 -17.16
C LEU A 4 15.12 1.40 -18.58
N ASP A 5 16.05 1.10 -19.48
CA ASP A 5 15.72 0.59 -20.80
C ASP A 5 14.89 -0.70 -20.70
N SER A 6 14.05 -0.93 -21.72
CA SER A 6 13.17 -2.11 -21.80
C SER A 6 12.10 -2.25 -20.69
N SER A 7 11.96 -1.27 -19.79
CA SER A 7 10.87 -1.25 -18.78
C SER A 7 9.49 -0.96 -19.37
N GLY A 8 9.41 -0.50 -20.62
CA GLY A 8 8.15 -0.28 -21.35
C GLY A 8 7.59 1.14 -21.33
N LYS A 9 8.41 2.16 -20.99
CA LYS A 9 8.00 3.58 -20.98
C LYS A 9 7.30 4.04 -22.26
N THR A 10 7.95 3.82 -23.41
CA THR A 10 7.43 4.25 -24.72
C THR A 10 6.14 3.52 -25.10
N THR A 11 6.06 2.22 -24.77
CA THR A 11 4.84 1.42 -24.95
C THR A 11 3.69 1.97 -24.11
N ILE A 12 3.95 2.32 -22.85
CA ILE A 12 2.95 2.96 -21.97
C ILE A 12 2.51 4.31 -22.54
N LEU A 13 3.46 5.15 -22.95
CA LEU A 13 3.17 6.47 -23.53
C LEU A 13 2.24 6.35 -24.75
N TYR A 14 2.58 5.48 -25.69
CA TYR A 14 1.77 5.26 -26.90
C TYR A 14 0.44 4.59 -26.61
N HIS A 15 0.38 3.67 -25.66
CA HIS A 15 -0.89 3.08 -25.24
C HIS A 15 -1.82 4.15 -24.68
N MET A 16 -1.33 5.04 -23.81
CA MET A 16 -2.14 6.14 -23.27
C MET A 16 -2.55 7.17 -24.34
N LYS A 17 -1.73 7.35 -25.37
CA LYS A 17 -1.99 8.31 -26.45
C LYS A 17 -3.00 7.80 -27.48
N PHE A 18 -2.86 6.54 -27.89
CA PHE A 18 -3.62 5.96 -29.00
C PHE A 18 -4.68 4.95 -28.55
N GLU A 19 -4.77 4.64 -27.26
CA GLU A 19 -5.69 3.64 -26.68
C GLU A 19 -5.53 2.25 -27.29
N GLN A 20 -4.35 1.97 -27.86
CA GLN A 20 -4.01 0.70 -28.47
C GLN A 20 -2.52 0.40 -28.28
N TYR A 21 -2.20 -0.88 -28.24
CA TYR A 21 -0.81 -1.33 -28.25
C TYR A 21 -0.12 -0.96 -29.57
N THR A 22 1.10 -0.45 -29.47
CA THR A 22 1.99 -0.21 -30.60
C THR A 22 3.36 -0.79 -30.29
N ASN A 23 3.99 -1.40 -31.29
CA ASN A 23 5.36 -1.88 -31.15
C ASN A 23 6.29 -0.67 -30.97
N ALA A 24 6.86 -0.53 -29.77
CA ALA A 24 7.82 0.52 -29.47
C ALA A 24 9.20 0.12 -29.98
N THR A 25 9.85 1.01 -30.74
CA THR A 25 11.29 0.90 -31.02
C THR A 25 12.08 1.52 -29.87
N PRO A 26 13.33 1.06 -29.61
CA PRO A 26 14.16 1.65 -28.57
C PRO A 26 14.34 3.16 -28.75
N THR A 27 13.96 3.93 -27.73
CA THR A 27 14.03 5.40 -27.77
C THR A 27 15.48 5.88 -27.71
N ILE A 28 15.96 6.45 -28.80
CA ILE A 28 17.35 6.94 -28.96
C ILE A 28 17.62 8.22 -28.14
N SER A 29 16.59 9.06 -27.94
CA SER A 29 16.72 10.33 -27.24
C SER A 29 15.54 10.57 -26.30
N TYR A 30 14.48 11.18 -26.79
CA TYR A 30 13.25 11.43 -26.04
C TYR A 30 12.04 11.45 -26.98
N ASN A 31 10.86 11.29 -26.40
CA ASN A 31 9.58 11.55 -27.02
C ASN A 31 8.76 12.50 -26.12
N CYS A 32 7.90 13.32 -26.71
CA CYS A 32 7.01 14.22 -25.98
C CYS A 32 5.61 14.13 -26.57
N GLU A 33 4.68 13.59 -25.79
CA GLU A 33 3.29 13.46 -26.22
C GLU A 33 2.33 14.18 -25.27
N THR A 34 1.30 14.76 -25.87
CA THR A 34 0.20 15.38 -25.14
C THR A 34 -0.99 14.43 -25.12
N ILE A 35 -1.36 13.94 -23.94
CA ILE A 35 -2.43 12.97 -23.72
C ILE A 35 -3.61 13.68 -23.04
N LYS A 36 -4.78 13.60 -23.67
CA LYS A 36 -6.03 14.05 -23.05
C LYS A 36 -6.70 12.83 -22.42
N VAL A 37 -6.84 12.86 -21.09
CA VAL A 37 -7.47 11.75 -20.37
C VAL A 37 -8.98 11.79 -20.62
N LYS A 38 -9.52 10.71 -21.18
CA LYS A 38 -10.94 10.59 -21.55
C LYS A 38 -11.80 9.97 -20.45
N GLU A 39 -11.18 9.22 -19.55
CA GLU A 39 -11.84 8.40 -18.52
C GLU A 39 -11.07 8.47 -17.19
N GLY A 40 -11.72 8.17 -16.06
CA GLY A 40 -11.11 8.30 -14.73
C GLY A 40 -11.30 9.69 -14.07
N SER A 41 -10.74 9.89 -12.88
CA SER A 41 -10.74 11.19 -12.15
C SER A 41 -10.06 12.29 -12.91
N ALA A 42 -9.01 11.92 -13.65
CA ALA A 42 -8.23 12.85 -14.43
C ALA A 42 -8.92 13.23 -15.76
N LYS A 43 -10.17 12.80 -15.99
CA LYS A 43 -10.93 13.14 -17.20
C LYS A 43 -10.95 14.65 -17.45
N GLY A 44 -10.57 15.04 -18.66
CA GLY A 44 -10.49 16.44 -19.08
C GLY A 44 -9.14 17.11 -18.77
N ILE A 45 -8.26 16.46 -18.01
CA ILE A 45 -6.88 16.90 -17.84
C ILE A 45 -6.06 16.52 -19.06
N THR A 46 -5.16 17.43 -19.42
CA THR A 46 -4.19 17.22 -20.49
C THR A 46 -2.82 17.08 -19.87
N PHE A 47 -2.19 15.91 -20.04
CA PHE A 47 -0.83 15.65 -19.60
C PHE A 47 0.13 15.84 -20.76
N LYS A 48 1.18 16.63 -20.54
CA LYS A 48 2.34 16.68 -21.43
C LYS A 48 3.42 15.78 -20.85
N ILE A 49 3.64 14.62 -21.47
CA ILE A 49 4.54 13.60 -20.95
C ILE A 49 5.79 13.52 -21.81
N TRP A 50 6.94 13.70 -21.16
CA TRP A 50 8.25 13.48 -21.74
C TRP A 50 8.71 12.05 -21.42
N ASP A 51 8.84 11.19 -22.42
CA ASP A 51 9.48 9.87 -22.31
C ASP A 51 10.95 10.01 -22.69
N VAL A 52 11.86 9.67 -21.78
CA VAL A 52 13.30 9.82 -21.99
C VAL A 52 13.96 8.44 -22.06
N GLY A 53 14.93 8.29 -22.96
CA GLY A 53 15.70 7.06 -23.10
C GLY A 53 16.26 6.55 -21.77
N GLY A 54 16.15 5.23 -21.56
CA GLY A 54 16.57 4.56 -20.31
C GLY A 54 17.94 3.89 -20.37
N GLN A 55 18.60 3.92 -21.53
CA GLN A 55 19.96 3.37 -21.70
C GLN A 55 20.95 4.14 -20.83
N ASP A 56 21.98 3.45 -20.32
CA ASP A 56 22.99 4.03 -19.40
C ASP A 56 23.55 5.38 -19.85
N ASN A 57 23.88 5.51 -21.13
CA ASN A 57 24.44 6.74 -21.71
C ASN A 57 23.42 7.90 -21.82
N LYS A 58 22.13 7.65 -21.65
CA LYS A 58 21.05 8.66 -21.68
C LYS A 58 20.59 9.10 -20.30
N ARG A 59 20.82 8.29 -19.25
CA ARG A 59 20.39 8.58 -17.87
C ARG A 59 20.89 9.92 -17.31
N PRO A 60 22.12 10.40 -17.63
CA PRO A 60 22.56 11.72 -17.21
C PRO A 60 21.66 12.87 -17.68
N LEU A 61 20.89 12.68 -18.77
CA LEU A 61 19.98 13.69 -19.31
C LEU A 61 18.65 13.77 -18.54
N TRP A 62 18.30 12.80 -17.70
CA TRP A 62 17.01 12.78 -16.99
C TRP A 62 16.75 14.04 -16.16
N ASN A 63 17.81 14.60 -15.55
CA ASN A 63 17.72 15.85 -14.79
C ASN A 63 17.37 17.06 -15.66
N GLN A 64 17.69 17.04 -16.95
CA GLN A 64 17.34 18.14 -17.86
C GLN A 64 15.84 18.14 -18.19
N TYR A 65 15.24 16.95 -18.29
CA TYR A 65 13.82 16.78 -18.63
C TYR A 65 12.87 16.84 -17.43
N THR A 66 13.40 16.77 -16.20
CA THR A 66 12.59 16.87 -14.96
C THR A 66 12.48 18.30 -14.43
N ARG A 67 13.28 19.23 -14.96
CA ARG A 67 13.15 20.66 -14.65
C ARG A 67 11.74 21.16 -14.95
N SER A 68 11.15 21.85 -13.97
CA SER A 68 9.81 22.42 -14.07
C SER A 68 8.71 21.39 -14.42
N SER A 69 8.91 20.12 -14.06
CA SER A 69 7.86 19.10 -14.16
C SER A 69 6.93 19.15 -12.95
N ASP A 70 5.65 18.83 -13.14
CA ASP A 70 4.68 18.76 -12.04
C ASP A 70 4.76 17.43 -11.25
N GLY A 71 5.45 16.43 -11.81
CA GLY A 71 5.58 15.10 -11.20
C GLY A 71 6.49 14.17 -12.02
N ILE A 72 6.91 13.07 -11.39
CA ILE A 72 7.79 12.07 -11.99
C ILE A 72 7.01 10.76 -12.12
N ILE A 73 6.95 10.22 -13.34
CA ILE A 73 6.54 8.83 -13.59
C ILE A 73 7.80 7.99 -13.75
N PHE A 74 8.01 7.00 -12.88
CA PHE A 74 9.14 6.07 -12.92
C PHE A 74 8.64 4.66 -13.23
N VAL A 75 9.03 4.12 -14.39
CA VAL A 75 8.55 2.82 -14.88
C VAL A 75 9.59 1.75 -14.61
N VAL A 76 9.18 0.69 -13.92
CA VAL A 76 10.00 -0.48 -13.63
C VAL A 76 9.44 -1.73 -14.30
N ASP A 77 10.34 -2.63 -14.68
CA ASP A 77 9.99 -3.95 -15.15
C ASP A 77 9.74 -4.85 -13.93
N SER A 78 8.54 -5.42 -13.82
CA SER A 78 8.19 -6.27 -12.69
C SER A 78 8.79 -7.67 -12.76
N GLU A 79 9.24 -8.14 -13.93
CA GLU A 79 9.86 -9.46 -14.07
C GLU A 79 11.38 -9.43 -13.81
N ASP A 80 12.01 -8.28 -14.09
CA ASP A 80 13.46 -8.11 -14.04
C ASP A 80 13.96 -7.76 -12.63
N LYS A 81 13.97 -8.78 -11.76
CA LYS A 81 14.41 -8.62 -10.36
C LYS A 81 15.86 -8.16 -10.23
N GLU A 82 16.74 -8.60 -11.13
CA GLU A 82 18.18 -8.31 -11.07
C GLU A 82 18.45 -6.82 -11.29
N ARG A 83 17.79 -6.22 -12.28
CA ARG A 83 17.95 -4.79 -12.58
C ARG A 83 17.10 -3.85 -11.70
N LEU A 84 16.28 -4.37 -10.78
CA LEU A 84 15.57 -3.52 -9.82
C LEU A 84 16.50 -2.78 -8.85
N GLU A 85 17.64 -3.38 -8.47
CA GLU A 85 18.62 -2.70 -7.62
C GLU A 85 19.29 -1.53 -8.38
N GLU A 86 19.56 -1.72 -9.68
CA GLU A 86 20.02 -0.65 -10.57
C GLU A 86 18.95 0.46 -10.69
N ALA A 87 17.68 0.09 -10.86
CA ALA A 87 16.57 1.04 -10.92
C ALA A 87 16.44 1.85 -9.64
N LYS A 88 16.63 1.22 -8.47
CA LYS A 88 16.65 1.88 -7.17
C LYS A 88 17.75 2.94 -7.08
N LEU A 89 18.98 2.61 -7.45
CA LEU A 89 20.11 3.54 -7.40
C LEU A 89 19.87 4.76 -8.27
N GLU A 90 19.34 4.56 -9.48
CA GLU A 90 18.98 5.64 -10.40
C GLU A 90 17.80 6.47 -9.90
N LEU A 91 16.78 5.85 -9.30
CA LEU A 91 15.67 6.56 -8.66
C LEU A 91 16.15 7.46 -7.51
N ILE A 92 17.02 6.94 -6.65
CA ILE A 92 17.58 7.72 -5.54
C ILE A 92 18.43 8.89 -6.07
N ARG A 93 19.23 8.67 -7.11
CA ARG A 93 20.00 9.74 -7.76
C ARG A 93 19.09 10.83 -8.32
N LEU A 94 18.02 10.42 -8.99
CA LEU A 94 17.03 11.33 -9.58
C LEU A 94 16.34 12.19 -8.52
N LEU A 95 15.89 11.59 -7.42
CA LEU A 95 15.16 12.31 -6.35
C LEU A 95 16.07 13.19 -5.48
N LYS A 96 17.38 12.93 -5.46
CA LYS A 96 18.35 13.80 -4.77
C LYS A 96 18.54 15.15 -5.47
N ALA A 97 18.26 15.24 -6.77
CA ALA A 97 18.38 16.49 -7.52
C ALA A 97 17.45 17.57 -6.92
N PRO A 98 17.92 18.82 -6.74
CA PRO A 98 17.18 19.86 -6.03
C PRO A 98 15.82 20.17 -6.66
N ASP A 99 15.73 20.08 -7.99
CA ASP A 99 14.49 20.32 -8.74
C ASP A 99 13.43 19.23 -8.50
N ASN A 100 13.84 18.04 -8.03
CA ASN A 100 12.98 16.86 -7.93
C ASN A 100 12.50 16.56 -6.51
N GLN A 101 13.09 17.18 -5.48
CA GLN A 101 12.79 16.84 -4.08
C GLN A 101 11.33 17.08 -3.67
N LYS A 102 10.60 17.95 -4.38
CA LYS A 102 9.20 18.26 -4.07
C LYS A 102 8.20 17.60 -5.02
N LEU A 103 8.70 16.89 -6.04
CA LEU A 103 7.85 16.36 -7.09
C LEU A 103 7.18 15.06 -6.62
N PRO A 104 5.86 14.89 -6.80
CA PRO A 104 5.22 13.60 -6.57
C PRO A 104 5.83 12.54 -7.49
N LEU A 105 6.08 11.36 -6.92
CA LEU A 105 6.60 10.20 -7.63
C LEU A 105 5.49 9.17 -7.85
N LEU A 106 5.22 8.83 -9.10
CA LEU A 106 4.41 7.67 -9.46
C LEU A 106 5.32 6.56 -9.98
N VAL A 107 5.34 5.42 -9.30
CA VAL A 107 6.01 4.20 -9.78
C VAL A 107 5.00 3.35 -10.54
N ILE A 108 5.29 3.06 -11.81
CA ILE A 108 4.52 2.09 -12.60
C ILE A 108 5.29 0.78 -12.62
N ALA A 109 4.76 -0.23 -11.93
CA ALA A 109 5.24 -1.60 -12.00
C ALA A 109 4.65 -2.27 -13.24
N ASN A 110 5.37 -2.21 -14.36
CA ASN A 110 4.91 -2.69 -15.66
C ASN A 110 5.18 -4.19 -15.84
N LYS A 111 4.51 -4.82 -16.82
CA LYS A 111 4.60 -6.26 -17.15
C LYS A 111 4.01 -7.19 -16.08
N GLN A 112 2.97 -6.73 -15.39
CA GLN A 112 2.23 -7.52 -14.39
C GLN A 112 1.42 -8.68 -14.99
N ASP A 113 1.38 -8.80 -16.31
CA ASP A 113 0.81 -9.94 -17.03
C ASP A 113 1.70 -11.18 -17.02
N LEU A 114 3.00 -11.04 -16.73
CA LEU A 114 3.97 -12.13 -16.77
C LEU A 114 3.90 -13.01 -15.52
N GLN A 115 4.10 -14.32 -15.69
CA GLN A 115 3.95 -15.32 -14.63
C GLN A 115 4.94 -15.14 -13.47
N HIS A 116 6.11 -14.58 -13.74
CA HIS A 116 7.17 -14.32 -12.77
C HIS A 116 7.24 -12.85 -12.33
N SER A 117 6.22 -12.06 -12.63
CA SER A 117 6.14 -10.68 -12.19
C SER A 117 6.13 -10.59 -10.66
N LEU A 118 6.93 -9.67 -10.14
CA LEU A 118 7.01 -9.35 -8.72
C LEU A 118 5.73 -8.64 -8.29
N SER A 119 5.31 -8.92 -7.05
CA SER A 119 4.21 -8.18 -6.43
C SER A 119 4.60 -6.73 -6.15
N LEU A 120 3.61 -5.84 -6.09
CA LEU A 120 3.84 -4.43 -5.77
C LEU A 120 4.58 -4.23 -4.46
N HIS A 121 4.31 -5.09 -3.46
CA HIS A 121 4.99 -5.03 -2.17
C HIS A 121 6.48 -5.42 -2.25
N GLU A 122 6.82 -6.39 -3.08
CA GLU A 122 8.23 -6.75 -3.33
C GLU A 122 8.96 -5.62 -4.03
N ILE A 123 8.34 -5.01 -5.05
CA ILE A 123 8.91 -3.87 -5.78
C ILE A 123 9.08 -2.66 -4.85
N GLU A 124 8.07 -2.34 -4.04
CA GLU A 124 8.11 -1.28 -3.03
C GLU A 124 9.30 -1.46 -2.08
N THR A 125 9.52 -2.70 -1.63
CA THR A 125 10.62 -3.05 -0.72
C THR A 125 11.98 -2.98 -1.42
N LEU A 126 12.10 -3.54 -2.63
CA LEU A 126 13.35 -3.54 -3.39
C LEU A 126 13.79 -2.11 -3.76
N LEU A 127 12.86 -1.28 -4.24
CA LEU A 127 13.11 0.13 -4.54
C LEU A 127 13.32 1.00 -3.30
N GLY A 128 13.08 0.49 -2.09
CA GLY A 128 13.24 1.25 -0.85
C GLY A 128 12.34 2.48 -0.79
N LEU A 129 11.10 2.38 -1.29
CA LEU A 129 10.20 3.54 -1.37
C LEU A 129 9.86 4.12 0.01
N ARG A 130 9.87 3.27 1.05
CA ARG A 130 9.67 3.68 2.45
C ARG A 130 10.87 4.40 3.06
N ASP A 131 12.05 4.23 2.48
CA ASP A 131 13.30 4.85 2.92
C ASP A 131 13.55 6.20 2.23
N LEU A 132 12.62 6.62 1.35
CA LEU A 132 12.64 7.95 0.74
C LEU A 132 12.46 9.03 1.80
N HIS A 133 12.85 10.27 1.46
CA HIS A 133 12.80 11.37 2.41
C HIS A 133 11.37 11.59 2.95
N PRO A 134 11.18 11.97 4.23
CA PRO A 134 9.85 12.01 4.87
C PRO A 134 8.78 12.91 4.22
N GLY A 135 9.19 13.81 3.31
CA GLY A 135 8.30 14.66 2.50
C GLY A 135 8.01 14.13 1.08
N GLN A 136 8.63 13.02 0.68
CA GLN A 136 8.49 12.48 -0.67
C GLN A 136 7.12 11.83 -0.81
N MET A 137 6.24 12.46 -1.59
CA MET A 137 5.00 11.81 -1.98
C MET A 137 5.30 10.77 -3.04
N TRP A 138 4.82 9.55 -2.83
CA TRP A 138 4.93 8.48 -3.81
C TRP A 138 3.71 7.58 -3.84
N SER A 139 3.44 6.99 -5.00
CA SER A 139 2.45 5.93 -5.20
C SER A 139 3.00 4.86 -6.13
N ILE A 140 2.51 3.63 -6.01
CA ILE A 140 2.89 2.51 -6.88
C ILE A 140 1.64 1.88 -7.48
N ILE A 141 1.63 1.73 -8.80
CA ILE A 141 0.52 1.13 -9.56
C ILE A 141 1.07 0.00 -10.43
N GLY A 142 0.45 -1.17 -10.33
CA GLY A 142 0.71 -2.29 -11.24
C GLY A 142 0.03 -2.05 -12.58
N ALA A 143 0.75 -2.26 -13.68
CA ALA A 143 0.23 -2.05 -15.02
C ALA A 143 0.74 -3.10 -16.02
N CYS A 144 0.03 -3.18 -17.15
CA CYS A 144 0.46 -3.90 -18.33
C CYS A 144 0.34 -2.97 -19.55
N ALA A 145 1.47 -2.57 -20.12
CA ALA A 145 1.52 -1.68 -21.28
C ALA A 145 0.89 -2.28 -22.55
N ILE A 146 0.80 -3.61 -22.65
CA ILE A 146 0.19 -4.30 -23.79
C ILE A 146 -1.33 -4.23 -23.72
N THR A 147 -1.90 -4.54 -22.55
CA THR A 147 -3.35 -4.60 -22.37
C THR A 147 -3.98 -3.26 -21.95
N GLY A 148 -3.17 -2.32 -21.46
CA GLY A 148 -3.63 -1.04 -20.93
C GLY A 148 -4.11 -1.08 -19.48
N GLU A 149 -4.15 -2.26 -18.87
CA GLU A 149 -4.56 -2.42 -17.48
C GLU A 149 -3.66 -1.60 -16.55
N GLY A 150 -4.26 -0.86 -15.61
CA GLY A 150 -3.56 -0.05 -14.62
C GLY A 150 -3.10 1.33 -15.12
N LEU A 151 -3.16 1.61 -16.43
CA LEU A 151 -2.70 2.90 -16.97
C LEU A 151 -3.64 4.05 -16.64
N THR A 152 -4.95 3.83 -16.69
CA THR A 152 -5.93 4.84 -16.27
C THR A 152 -5.80 5.13 -14.77
N GLU A 153 -5.64 4.09 -13.95
CA GLU A 153 -5.38 4.24 -12.51
C GLU A 153 -4.07 4.99 -12.23
N ALA A 154 -3.03 4.76 -13.03
CA ALA A 154 -1.77 5.49 -12.93
C ALA A 154 -1.95 7.00 -13.21
N MET A 155 -2.74 7.36 -14.22
CA MET A 155 -3.05 8.76 -14.55
C MET A 155 -3.91 9.44 -13.48
N ASP A 156 -4.78 8.68 -12.81
CA ASP A 156 -5.53 9.18 -11.66
C ASP A 156 -4.62 9.42 -10.45
N ALA A 157 -3.64 8.55 -10.22
CA ALA A 157 -2.73 8.63 -9.08
C ALA A 157 -1.75 9.82 -9.14
N ILE A 158 -1.35 10.27 -10.33
CA ILE A 158 -0.42 11.40 -10.48
C ILE A 158 -1.09 12.77 -10.25
N GLN A 159 -2.42 12.84 -10.27
CA GLN A 159 -3.19 14.09 -10.12
C GLN A 159 -3.09 14.71 -8.71
N ILE A 160 -2.42 14.08 -7.75
CA ILE A 160 -2.38 14.54 -6.35
C ILE A 160 -1.10 15.34 -6.06
N PRO A 161 -1.08 16.63 -6.39
CA PRO A 161 -0.34 17.58 -5.57
C PRO A 161 -1.22 18.80 -5.28
N GLU A 162 -2.15 18.68 -4.32
CA GLU A 162 -2.57 19.81 -3.48
C GLU A 162 -3.40 19.31 -2.28
N GLY A 163 -2.74 19.25 -1.12
CA GLY A 163 -3.39 19.13 0.19
C GLY A 163 -3.82 17.71 0.59
N ASN A 164 -2.98 17.06 1.41
CA ASN A 164 -3.30 15.91 2.27
C ASN A 164 -4.16 14.81 1.65
N LEU A 165 -3.58 13.66 1.27
CA LEU A 165 -4.30 12.37 1.29
C LEU A 165 -3.33 11.19 1.21
N VAL A 166 -3.22 10.47 2.31
CA VAL A 166 -2.75 9.07 2.36
C VAL A 166 -3.88 8.21 1.78
N GLY A 167 -3.64 7.51 0.67
CA GLY A 167 -4.65 6.68 0.02
C GLY A 167 -4.05 5.63 -0.90
N VAL A 168 -3.81 4.43 -0.36
CA VAL A 168 -3.43 3.23 -1.12
C VAL A 168 -4.59 2.82 -2.03
N ILE A 169 -4.36 2.79 -3.34
CA ILE A 169 -5.33 2.27 -4.33
C ILE A 169 -5.24 0.74 -4.33
N VAL A 170 -6.33 0.07 -3.92
CA VAL A 170 -6.56 -1.36 -4.18
C VAL A 170 -7.85 -1.48 -4.96
N LYS A 171 -7.80 -1.96 -6.22
CA LYS A 171 -8.99 -2.23 -7.04
C LYS A 171 -9.06 -3.73 -7.36
N LEU A 172 -10.20 -4.33 -6.99
CA LEU A 172 -10.59 -5.70 -7.37
C LEU A 172 -11.39 -5.65 -8.68
N ARG A 173 -11.09 -6.56 -9.61
CA ARG A 173 -11.77 -6.76 -10.90
C ARG A 173 -13.06 -7.58 -10.75
N SER A 174 -14.10 -7.24 -11.52
CA SER A 174 -15.13 -8.20 -11.93
C SER A 174 -15.58 -7.96 -13.37
N ARG A 175 -15.88 -9.06 -14.07
CA ARG A 175 -16.21 -9.18 -15.50
C ARG A 175 -17.72 -9.09 -15.71
N SER A 176 -18.23 -7.92 -16.06
CA SER A 176 -19.43 -7.78 -16.90
C SER A 176 -19.66 -6.32 -17.25
N ASN A 177 -19.80 -6.07 -18.54
CA ASN A 177 -20.10 -4.76 -19.12
C ASN A 177 -21.46 -4.25 -18.64
N VAL A 178 -21.45 -3.32 -17.68
CA VAL A 178 -22.37 -2.17 -17.63
C VAL A 178 -21.60 -1.02 -16.98
N ILE A 179 -20.90 -0.19 -17.75
CA ILE A 179 -20.37 1.08 -17.25
C ILE A 179 -21.51 2.10 -17.31
N SER A 180 -22.41 2.04 -16.32
CA SER A 180 -23.17 3.22 -15.95
C SER A 180 -22.18 4.19 -15.29
N THR A 181 -22.09 5.37 -15.89
CA THR A 181 -21.25 6.53 -15.54
C THR A 181 -20.95 6.62 -14.05
N LEU A 182 -19.81 6.06 -13.62
CA LEU A 182 -19.37 6.08 -12.23
C LEU A 182 -18.77 7.48 -11.98
N PHE A 183 -19.59 8.38 -11.44
CA PHE A 183 -19.10 9.62 -10.86
C PHE A 183 -18.03 9.28 -9.84
N LEU A 184 -16.80 9.74 -10.09
CA LEU A 184 -15.71 9.63 -9.14
C LEU A 184 -16.05 10.42 -7.90
N TYR A 185 -16.29 9.72 -6.80
CA TYR A 185 -16.22 10.32 -5.48
C TYR A 185 -14.74 10.54 -5.17
N THR A 186 -14.21 11.71 -5.57
CA THR A 186 -12.81 12.13 -5.44
C THR A 186 -12.38 12.40 -3.99
N GLY A 187 -13.21 12.06 -3.00
CA GLY A 187 -12.93 12.35 -1.59
C GLY A 187 -12.86 13.86 -1.26
N TYR A 188 -13.28 14.73 -2.18
CA TYR A 188 -13.21 16.18 -2.07
C TYR A 188 -14.50 16.77 -1.49
N LEU A 189 -14.43 17.29 -0.26
CA LEU A 189 -15.49 18.09 0.36
C LEU A 189 -15.31 19.57 -0.06
N LYS A 190 -15.93 20.00 -1.19
CA LYS A 190 -15.97 21.42 -1.58
C LYS A 190 -17.04 22.19 -0.78
N PRO A 191 -16.85 23.50 -0.59
CA PRO A 191 -16.08 24.15 0.46
C PRO A 191 -16.77 24.09 1.86
N LEU A 192 -15.99 24.37 2.90
CA LEU A 192 -16.37 24.47 4.33
C LEU A 192 -17.62 25.33 4.66
N PHE A 193 -18.17 26.08 3.69
CA PHE A 193 -19.33 26.97 3.89
C PHE A 193 -20.66 26.26 4.19
N LYS A 194 -20.82 24.97 3.83
CA LYS A 194 -22.05 24.21 4.14
C LYS A 194 -21.94 23.27 5.34
N ILE A 195 -20.72 23.02 5.83
CA ILE A 195 -20.50 22.15 6.99
C ILE A 195 -20.48 23.04 8.23
N ARG A 196 -21.56 23.00 9.02
CA ARG A 196 -21.58 23.70 10.31
C ARG A 196 -20.70 22.94 11.28
N SER A 197 -19.54 23.49 11.60
CA SER A 197 -18.75 23.04 12.75
C SER A 197 -19.26 23.73 14.00
N ARG A 198 -19.62 22.96 15.03
CA ARG A 198 -19.93 23.50 16.36
C ARG A 198 -18.85 23.08 17.33
N ILE A 199 -18.31 24.05 18.05
CA ILE A 199 -17.32 23.85 19.12
C ILE A 199 -18.12 23.74 20.42
N LEU A 200 -18.13 22.54 21.01
CA LEU A 200 -18.76 22.31 22.31
C LEU A 200 -17.67 22.45 23.38
N ILE A 201 -17.52 23.65 23.94
CA ILE A 201 -16.70 23.87 25.13
C ILE A 201 -17.54 23.42 26.33
N GLY A 202 -17.17 22.29 26.95
CA GLY A 202 -17.81 21.86 28.18
C GLY A 202 -17.53 22.87 29.29
N CYS A 203 -18.55 23.64 29.69
CA CYS A 203 -18.47 24.55 30.85
C CYS A 203 -18.99 23.80 32.09
N PRO A 204 -18.16 23.47 33.09
CA PRO A 204 -18.65 22.97 34.35
C PRO A 204 -19.04 24.15 35.22
N LYS A 205 -20.33 24.24 35.56
CA LYS A 205 -20.72 24.94 36.78
C LYS A 205 -20.07 24.18 37.95
N ILE A 206 -19.25 24.90 38.71
CA ILE A 206 -18.72 24.57 40.05
C ILE A 206 -17.43 23.69 40.07
N LYS A 207 -16.32 24.35 40.44
CA LYS A 207 -14.92 23.94 40.72
C LYS A 207 -13.90 23.93 39.56
N PRO A 208 -12.65 24.39 39.79
CA PRO A 208 -11.66 24.58 38.74
C PRO A 208 -11.00 23.24 38.39
N VAL A 209 -11.59 22.52 37.46
CA VAL A 209 -10.95 21.37 36.81
C VAL A 209 -10.52 21.83 35.42
N LYS A 210 -9.22 21.75 35.11
CA LYS A 210 -8.68 22.04 33.77
C LYS A 210 -9.37 21.11 32.76
N VAL A 211 -10.23 21.67 31.90
CA VAL A 211 -10.81 20.92 30.78
C VAL A 211 -9.75 20.88 29.67
N VAL A 212 -9.25 19.69 29.31
CA VAL A 212 -8.04 19.50 28.47
C VAL A 212 -8.35 19.02 27.05
N SER A 213 -9.58 18.57 26.75
CA SER A 213 -9.99 18.09 25.43
C SER A 213 -10.95 19.07 24.74
N SER A 214 -10.72 19.34 23.45
CA SER A 214 -11.56 20.23 22.65
C SER A 214 -12.38 19.43 21.66
N LYS A 215 -13.63 19.11 21.98
CA LYS A 215 -14.53 18.34 21.10
C LYS A 215 -14.96 19.16 19.88
N VAL A 216 -14.86 18.54 18.70
CA VAL A 216 -15.34 19.08 17.42
C VAL A 216 -16.49 18.22 16.91
N GLU A 217 -17.57 18.88 16.48
CA GLU A 217 -18.70 18.24 15.80
C GLU A 217 -18.83 18.79 14.37
N VAL A 218 -18.93 17.88 13.41
CA VAL A 218 -19.21 18.13 12.00
C VAL A 218 -20.61 17.62 11.72
N ARG A 219 -21.48 18.52 11.22
CA ARG A 219 -22.87 18.20 10.87
C ARG A 219 -23.21 18.75 9.49
N PHE A 220 -23.88 17.92 8.68
CA PHE A 220 -24.46 18.36 7.41
C PHE A 220 -25.68 17.52 7.03
N HIS A 221 -26.61 18.14 6.29
CA HIS A 221 -27.82 17.49 5.82
C HIS A 221 -27.51 16.62 4.59
N VAL A 222 -27.81 15.32 4.66
CA VAL A 222 -27.40 14.36 3.61
C VAL A 222 -28.15 14.61 2.31
N GLU A 223 -29.48 14.80 2.36
CA GLU A 223 -30.30 15.03 1.15
C GLU A 223 -29.89 16.28 0.36
N SER A 224 -29.67 17.40 1.04
CA SER A 224 -29.31 18.68 0.40
C SER A 224 -27.83 18.79 0.00
N ALA A 225 -27.01 17.78 0.33
CA ALA A 225 -25.60 17.70 -0.06
C ALA A 225 -25.46 17.38 -1.55
N THR A 226 -25.41 18.42 -2.39
CA THR A 226 -25.23 18.30 -3.85
C THR A 226 -23.90 17.67 -4.28
N TRP A 227 -22.95 17.53 -3.35
CA TRP A 227 -21.64 16.95 -3.56
C TRP A 227 -21.58 15.44 -3.29
N ILE A 228 -22.67 14.83 -2.78
CA ILE A 228 -22.83 13.38 -2.67
C ILE A 228 -23.78 12.92 -3.79
N PRO A 229 -23.40 11.95 -4.64
CA PRO A 229 -24.33 11.35 -5.59
C PRO A 229 -25.55 10.71 -4.91
N GLU A 230 -26.71 10.84 -5.54
CA GLU A 230 -28.00 10.40 -4.98
C GLU A 230 -28.02 8.91 -4.59
N TRP A 231 -27.33 8.06 -5.36
CA TRP A 231 -27.21 6.64 -5.07
C TRP A 231 -26.33 6.35 -3.83
N ILE A 232 -25.32 7.19 -3.56
CA ILE A 232 -24.49 7.08 -2.35
C ILE A 232 -25.26 7.61 -1.15
N LYS A 233 -26.07 8.68 -1.29
CA LYS A 233 -26.90 9.20 -0.20
C LYS A 233 -27.82 8.12 0.38
N LYS A 234 -28.49 7.34 -0.48
CA LYS A 234 -29.34 6.21 -0.06
C LYS A 234 -28.57 5.18 0.76
N ASN A 235 -27.40 4.75 0.26
CA ASN A 235 -26.55 3.79 0.97
C ASN A 235 -25.94 4.36 2.25
N LEU A 236 -25.61 5.66 2.28
CA LEU A 236 -25.10 6.36 3.45
C LEU A 236 -26.16 6.48 4.54
N ILE A 237 -27.39 6.82 4.15
CA ILE A 237 -28.53 6.84 5.06
C ILE A 237 -28.78 5.45 5.62
N GLU A 238 -28.65 4.41 4.81
CA GLU A 238 -28.89 3.04 5.24
C GLU A 238 -27.78 2.48 6.15
N ASN A 239 -26.52 2.70 5.82
CA ASN A 239 -25.37 2.19 6.56
C ASN A 239 -25.14 2.96 7.87
N GLU A 240 -25.40 4.27 7.88
CA GLU A 240 -25.12 5.17 9.03
C GLU A 240 -26.39 5.66 9.74
N LYS A 241 -27.49 4.88 9.72
CA LYS A 241 -28.77 5.23 10.40
C LYS A 241 -28.58 5.68 11.85
N GLY A 242 -27.62 5.10 12.57
CA GLY A 242 -27.34 5.43 13.97
C GLY A 242 -26.72 6.81 14.21
N ARG A 243 -26.23 7.48 13.16
CA ARG A 243 -25.57 8.80 13.23
C ARG A 243 -26.36 9.91 12.55
N ILE A 244 -27.54 9.59 12.01
CA ILE A 244 -28.42 10.53 11.30
C ILE A 244 -29.51 11.00 12.25
N THR A 245 -29.69 12.30 12.37
CA THR A 245 -30.76 12.90 13.18
C THR A 245 -32.11 12.78 12.49
N LYS A 246 -33.21 13.02 13.23
CA LYS A 246 -34.57 13.07 12.66
C LYS A 246 -34.71 14.09 11.51
N ASP A 247 -33.93 15.18 11.58
CA ASP A 247 -33.90 16.23 10.56
C ASP A 247 -33.10 15.84 9.29
N GLY A 248 -32.54 14.63 9.21
CA GLY A 248 -31.76 14.17 8.05
C GLY A 248 -30.29 14.63 8.02
N ASP A 249 -29.77 15.11 9.15
CA ASP A 249 -28.36 15.51 9.28
C ASP A 249 -27.48 14.35 9.76
N LEU A 250 -26.37 14.12 9.08
CA LEU A 250 -25.30 13.24 9.54
C LEU A 250 -24.42 13.99 10.54
N VAL A 251 -24.21 13.41 11.72
CA VAL A 251 -23.42 14.01 12.80
C VAL A 251 -22.18 13.16 13.10
N VAL A 252 -21.00 13.78 12.99
CA VAL A 252 -19.70 13.14 13.25
C VAL A 252 -18.90 13.96 14.26
N THR A 253 -18.44 13.31 15.34
CA THR A 253 -17.71 13.98 16.42
C THR A 253 -16.30 13.41 16.61
N SER A 254 -15.40 14.26 17.09
CA SER A 254 -14.04 13.89 17.48
C SER A 254 -13.54 14.69 18.68
N GLU A 255 -12.89 13.98 19.60
CA GLU A 255 -12.21 14.53 20.77
C GLU A 255 -10.83 13.86 20.99
N LYS A 256 -10.26 13.30 19.92
CA LYS A 256 -8.99 12.53 19.98
C LYS A 256 -7.81 13.34 20.51
N THR A 257 -7.80 14.64 20.24
CA THR A 257 -6.68 15.52 20.57
C THR A 257 -7.12 16.76 21.35
N ARG A 258 -6.16 17.45 21.94
CA ARG A 258 -6.35 18.76 22.58
C ARG A 258 -6.58 19.90 21.58
N THR A 259 -6.28 19.69 20.30
CA THR A 259 -6.29 20.72 19.26
C THR A 259 -7.51 20.60 18.36
N GLN A 260 -8.24 21.70 18.20
CA GLN A 260 -9.44 21.77 17.35
C GLN A 260 -9.15 21.38 15.90
N MET A 261 -8.04 21.86 15.34
CA MET A 261 -7.67 21.60 13.96
C MET A 261 -7.48 20.11 13.65
N LEU A 262 -6.84 19.36 14.56
CA LEU A 262 -6.66 17.91 14.38
C LEU A 262 -7.96 17.12 14.60
N ASN A 263 -8.83 17.56 15.52
CA ASN A 263 -10.14 16.92 15.70
C ASN A 263 -11.08 17.21 14.54
N GLN A 264 -10.97 18.39 13.92
CA GLN A 264 -11.67 18.72 12.69
C GLN A 264 -11.20 17.85 11.52
N ALA A 265 -9.89 17.65 11.37
CA ALA A 265 -9.34 16.73 10.37
C ALA A 265 -9.86 15.29 10.56
N ASP A 266 -9.83 14.78 11.80
CA ASP A 266 -10.33 13.44 12.13
C ASP A 266 -11.84 13.28 11.84
N CYS A 267 -12.64 14.31 12.12
CA CYS A 267 -14.06 14.31 11.74
C CYS A 267 -14.26 14.24 10.22
N LEU A 268 -13.47 15.01 9.45
CA LEU A 268 -13.55 15.01 7.99
C LEU A 268 -13.10 13.67 7.41
N ASP A 269 -12.08 13.04 7.99
CA ASP A 269 -11.61 11.71 7.59
C ASP A 269 -12.68 10.63 7.85
N LYS A 270 -13.33 10.66 9.01
CA LYS A 270 -14.46 9.78 9.33
C LYS A 270 -15.61 9.95 8.34
N VAL A 271 -15.97 11.19 7.99
CA VAL A 271 -16.98 11.48 6.97
C VAL A 271 -16.57 10.89 5.62
N ARG A 272 -15.30 11.04 5.22
CA ARG A 272 -14.79 10.48 3.96
C ARG A 272 -14.91 8.95 3.94
N GLU A 273 -14.54 8.28 5.03
CA GLU A 273 -14.59 6.83 5.15
C GLU A 273 -16.02 6.29 5.08
N MET A 274 -16.97 6.92 5.77
CA MET A 274 -18.39 6.55 5.71
C MET A 274 -18.92 6.60 4.27
N ILE A 275 -18.61 7.67 3.56
CA ILE A 275 -19.09 7.86 2.18
C ILE A 275 -18.42 6.86 1.23
N TYR A 276 -17.13 6.58 1.44
CA TYR A 276 -16.41 5.57 0.67
C TYR A 276 -16.95 4.15 0.88
N ASN A 277 -17.27 3.78 2.11
CA ASN A 277 -17.85 2.47 2.42
C ASN A 277 -19.25 2.33 1.81
N SER A 278 -20.06 3.40 1.81
CA SER A 278 -21.36 3.42 1.15
C SER A 278 -21.30 3.39 -0.39
N ALA A 279 -20.14 3.69 -0.99
CA ALA A 279 -19.92 3.61 -2.43
C ALA A 279 -19.57 2.20 -2.93
N LYS A 280 -19.14 1.28 -2.04
CA LYS A 280 -18.75 -0.09 -2.41
C LYS A 280 -19.99 -0.96 -2.60
N LYS A 281 -20.28 -1.39 -3.84
CA LYS A 281 -21.20 -2.52 -4.06
C LYS A 281 -20.57 -3.81 -3.54
N PRO A 282 -21.29 -4.68 -2.80
CA PRO A 282 -20.79 -6.00 -2.48
C PRO A 282 -20.51 -6.75 -3.78
N VAL A 283 -19.30 -7.31 -3.92
CA VAL A 283 -18.90 -8.01 -5.12
C VAL A 283 -19.65 -9.34 -5.19
N GLU A 284 -20.58 -9.49 -6.14
CA GLU A 284 -21.16 -10.79 -6.44
C GLU A 284 -20.13 -11.66 -7.17
N MET A 285 -19.72 -12.72 -6.50
CA MET A 285 -18.67 -13.62 -6.95
C MET A 285 -19.23 -14.62 -7.96
N THR A 286 -18.75 -14.61 -9.21
CA THR A 286 -19.09 -15.61 -10.23
C THR A 286 -18.65 -17.02 -9.80
N GLU A 287 -19.45 -18.04 -10.12
CA GLU A 287 -19.20 -19.44 -9.70
C GLU A 287 -17.86 -19.99 -10.21
N GLU A 288 -17.42 -19.56 -11.39
CA GLU A 288 -16.10 -19.91 -11.92
C GLU A 288 -14.97 -19.34 -11.05
N TYR A 289 -15.10 -18.10 -10.60
CA TYR A 289 -14.10 -17.46 -9.74
C TYR A 289 -14.07 -18.10 -8.34
N LYS A 290 -15.23 -18.45 -7.77
CA LYS A 290 -15.31 -19.25 -6.52
C LYS A 290 -14.57 -20.58 -6.64
N LYS A 291 -14.73 -21.29 -7.77
CA LYS A 291 -14.02 -22.56 -8.04
C LYS A 291 -12.50 -22.37 -8.13
N VAL A 292 -12.05 -21.29 -8.78
CA VAL A 292 -10.61 -20.97 -8.86
C VAL A 292 -10.02 -20.65 -7.49
N VAL A 293 -10.72 -19.86 -6.67
CA VAL A 293 -10.30 -19.54 -5.29
C VAL A 293 -10.27 -20.80 -4.42
N ALA A 294 -11.28 -21.66 -4.51
CA ALA A 294 -11.32 -22.94 -3.79
C ALA A 294 -10.17 -23.87 -4.19
N LYS A 295 -9.85 -23.95 -5.49
CA LYS A 295 -8.72 -24.75 -6.00
C LYS A 295 -7.37 -24.23 -5.48
N ARG A 296 -7.19 -22.91 -5.44
CA ARG A 296 -5.97 -22.27 -4.87
C ARG A 296 -5.86 -22.51 -3.37
N LEU A 297 -6.97 -22.40 -2.63
CA LEU A 297 -7.01 -22.68 -1.19
C LEU A 297 -6.70 -24.16 -0.87
N ALA A 298 -7.24 -25.08 -1.67
CA ALA A 298 -6.96 -26.51 -1.55
C ALA A 298 -5.47 -26.81 -1.79
N LYS A 299 -4.88 -26.22 -2.84
CA LYS A 299 -3.43 -26.36 -3.13
C LYS A 299 -2.58 -25.85 -1.97
N ALA A 300 -2.87 -24.66 -1.45
CA ALA A 300 -2.15 -24.07 -0.32
C ALA A 300 -2.28 -24.92 0.95
N ASN A 301 -3.46 -25.48 1.23
CA ASN A 301 -3.68 -26.39 2.36
C ASN A 301 -2.91 -27.71 2.21
N MET A 302 -2.84 -28.27 1.00
CA MET A 302 -2.03 -29.46 0.72
C MET A 302 -0.54 -29.20 0.95
N GLU A 303 -0.01 -28.10 0.42
CA GLU A 303 1.40 -27.72 0.59
C GLU A 303 1.74 -27.45 2.07
N ARG A 304 0.84 -26.80 2.81
CA ARG A 304 0.98 -26.60 4.26
C ARG A 304 1.01 -27.94 5.00
N LEU A 305 0.15 -28.89 4.63
CA LEU A 305 0.10 -30.21 5.25
C LEU A 305 1.37 -31.02 4.94
N GLN A 306 1.89 -30.94 3.71
CA GLN A 306 3.15 -31.55 3.30
C GLN A 306 4.33 -30.99 4.10
N ARG A 307 4.43 -29.66 4.24
CA ARG A 307 5.44 -29.02 5.10
C ARG A 307 5.35 -29.50 6.55
N LYS A 308 4.15 -29.51 7.13
CA LYS A 308 3.94 -30.03 8.50
C LYS A 308 4.38 -31.49 8.66
N ARG A 309 4.11 -32.34 7.67
CA ARG A 309 4.55 -33.76 7.67
C ARG A 309 6.06 -33.88 7.58
N ALA A 310 6.70 -33.11 6.69
CA ALA A 310 8.15 -33.09 6.55
C ALA A 310 8.85 -32.63 7.83
N ASP A 311 8.35 -31.57 8.46
CA ASP A 311 8.90 -31.05 9.72
C ASP A 311 8.70 -32.03 10.88
N SER A 312 7.53 -32.68 10.95
CA SER A 312 7.26 -33.74 11.92
C SER A 312 8.24 -34.92 11.77
N LEU A 313 8.50 -35.35 10.53
CA LEU A 313 9.45 -36.42 10.24
C LEU A 313 10.88 -36.02 10.65
N LYS A 314 11.31 -34.80 10.34
CA LYS A 314 12.60 -34.25 10.78
C LYS A 314 12.73 -34.21 12.30
N LYS A 315 11.66 -33.86 13.03
CA LYS A 315 11.64 -33.87 14.50
C LYS A 315 11.73 -35.30 15.05
N LYS A 316 10.96 -36.23 14.49
CA LYS A 316 10.98 -37.66 14.88
C LYS A 316 12.35 -38.29 14.64
N ASN A 317 12.99 -38.00 13.50
CA ASN A 317 14.32 -38.51 13.19
C ASN A 317 15.39 -37.94 14.12
N ARG A 318 15.35 -36.63 14.40
CA ARG A 318 16.24 -36.02 15.41
C ARG A 318 16.07 -36.65 16.79
N ARG A 319 14.84 -36.92 17.21
CA ARG A 319 14.57 -37.59 18.49
C ARG A 319 15.12 -39.01 18.53
N LYS A 320 14.94 -39.81 17.46
CA LYS A 320 15.52 -41.15 17.36
C LYS A 320 17.05 -41.12 17.42
N LEU A 321 17.70 -40.19 16.73
CA LEU A 321 19.16 -40.01 16.76
C LEU A 321 19.67 -39.66 18.17
N LEU A 322 18.93 -38.83 18.91
CA LEU A 322 19.25 -38.49 20.31
C LEU A 322 19.02 -39.66 21.27
N GLU A 323 18.02 -40.51 21.00
CA GLU A 323 17.74 -41.72 21.79
C GLU A 323 18.76 -42.83 21.51
N SER A 324 19.22 -43.00 20.26
CA SER A 324 20.21 -44.01 19.88
C SER A 324 21.64 -43.66 20.27
N SER A 325 21.95 -42.38 20.47
CA SER A 325 23.30 -41.89 20.81
C SER A 325 23.62 -41.92 22.31
N GLY A 326 22.71 -42.44 23.16
CA GLY A 326 22.95 -42.62 24.60
C GLY A 326 22.98 -41.34 25.44
N PHE A 327 23.05 -40.15 24.81
CA PHE A 327 23.09 -38.84 25.47
C PHE A 327 21.91 -38.61 26.43
N HIS A 328 20.73 -39.16 26.12
CA HIS A 328 19.56 -39.02 26.98
C HIS A 328 19.73 -39.74 28.33
N GLN A 329 20.34 -40.93 28.35
CA GLN A 329 20.65 -41.66 29.59
C GLN A 329 21.71 -40.93 30.41
N LEU A 330 22.75 -40.40 29.76
CA LEU A 330 23.84 -39.66 30.39
C LEU A 330 23.35 -38.33 31.02
N ALA A 331 22.48 -37.60 30.32
CA ALA A 331 21.84 -36.39 30.84
C ALA A 331 20.90 -36.68 32.01
N LYS A 332 20.16 -37.80 31.97
CA LYS A 332 19.26 -38.22 33.06
C LYS A 332 20.04 -38.65 34.30
N GLN A 333 21.14 -39.37 34.13
CA GLN A 333 22.07 -39.68 35.23
C GLN A 333 22.62 -38.40 35.86
N ARG A 334 23.19 -37.49 35.05
CA ARG A 334 23.73 -36.21 35.56
C ARG A 334 22.68 -35.39 36.32
N LYS A 335 21.45 -35.32 35.81
CA LYS A 335 20.35 -34.62 36.50
C LYS A 335 19.98 -35.28 37.83
N ASN A 336 19.93 -36.62 37.89
CA ASN A 336 19.67 -37.32 39.14
C ASN A 336 20.78 -37.12 40.16
N THR A 337 22.04 -37.18 39.74
CA THR A 337 23.20 -36.91 40.60
C THR A 337 23.17 -35.48 41.15
N PHE A 338 22.85 -34.50 40.29
CA PHE A 338 22.69 -33.10 40.69
C PHE A 338 21.53 -32.91 41.68
N MET A 339 20.36 -33.51 41.43
CA MET A 339 19.22 -33.40 42.33
C MET A 339 19.45 -34.08 43.68
N GLN A 340 20.21 -35.19 43.72
CA GLN A 340 20.63 -35.82 44.97
C GLN A 340 21.59 -34.91 45.75
N TYR A 341 22.55 -34.29 45.08
CA TYR A 341 23.49 -33.36 45.69
C TYR A 341 22.77 -32.14 46.29
N VAL A 342 21.84 -31.51 45.56
CA VAL A 342 21.06 -30.37 46.04
C VAL A 342 20.19 -30.74 47.25
N LYS A 343 19.58 -31.94 47.25
CA LYS A 343 18.79 -32.43 48.40
C LYS A 343 19.65 -32.69 49.63
N ALA A 344 20.89 -33.16 49.46
CA ALA A 344 21.79 -33.48 50.56
C ALA A 344 22.43 -32.23 51.19
N THR A 345 22.66 -31.18 50.40
CA THR A 345 23.43 -30.00 50.84
C THR A 345 22.58 -28.75 51.06
N GLY A 346 21.35 -28.70 50.54
CA GLY A 346 20.47 -27.53 50.66
C GLY A 346 20.93 -26.29 49.88
N CYS A 347 22.09 -26.35 49.20
CA CYS A 347 22.66 -25.26 48.42
C CYS A 347 22.95 -25.72 46.99
N ILE A 348 22.76 -24.81 46.02
CA ILE A 348 23.23 -25.00 44.65
C ILE A 348 24.65 -24.47 44.61
N SER A 349 25.67 -25.32 44.48
CA SER A 349 27.07 -24.88 44.37
C SER A 349 27.41 -24.48 42.92
N ASP A 350 28.20 -23.42 42.76
CA ASP A 350 28.63 -22.88 41.45
C ASP A 350 29.50 -23.85 40.63
N HIS A 351 29.95 -24.97 41.22
CA HIS A 351 30.73 -26.00 40.52
C HIS A 351 29.94 -26.78 39.44
N PHE A 352 28.62 -26.64 39.37
CA PHE A 352 27.79 -27.26 38.32
C PHE A 352 27.32 -26.28 37.23
N LEU A 353 27.65 -24.98 37.34
CA LEU A 353 27.47 -23.99 36.28
C LEU A 353 28.71 -23.96 35.39
N VAL A 354 28.85 -24.93 34.49
CA VAL A 354 29.78 -24.81 33.37
C VAL A 354 29.11 -23.96 32.28
N PRO A 355 29.77 -22.92 31.73
CA PRO A 355 29.18 -22.07 30.71
C PRO A 355 28.79 -22.87 29.46
N THR A 356 27.60 -22.65 28.94
CA THR A 356 27.16 -23.14 27.62
C THR A 356 27.83 -22.37 26.48
N GLU A 357 29.15 -22.25 26.51
CA GLU A 357 29.96 -21.70 25.43
C GLU A 357 31.03 -22.72 25.03
N ARG A 358 30.72 -23.48 23.96
CA ARG A 358 31.64 -24.09 22.97
C ARG A 358 31.00 -25.34 22.35
N ILE A 359 30.04 -25.15 21.44
CA ILE A 359 29.85 -26.05 20.28
C ILE A 359 29.44 -25.19 19.07
N TYR A 360 30.34 -24.32 18.62
CA TYR A 360 30.39 -23.82 17.24
C TYR A 360 31.86 -23.52 16.90
N SER A 361 32.68 -24.57 16.84
CA SER A 361 33.93 -24.57 16.08
C SER A 361 34.41 -26.02 15.92
N ALA A 362 33.95 -26.67 14.86
CA ALA A 362 34.68 -27.77 14.27
C ALA A 362 34.61 -27.56 12.76
N GLN A 363 35.71 -27.04 12.22
CA GLN A 363 36.05 -27.16 10.81
C GLN A 363 36.06 -28.64 10.43
N CYS A 364 35.36 -28.96 9.34
CA CYS A 364 35.87 -29.72 8.19
C CYS A 364 35.01 -29.35 6.99
#